data_AF-A0A644Y8H2-F1
#
_entry.id   AF-A0A644Y8H2-F1
#
_cell.length_a   1.000
_cell.length_b   1.000
_cell.length_c   1.000
_cell.angle_alpha   90.00
_cell.angle_beta   90.00
_cell.angle_gamma   90.00
#
_symmetry.space_group_name_H-M   'P 1'
#
loop_
_entity.id
_entity.type
_entity.pdbx_description
1 polymer ?
#
loop_
_entity_poly.entity_id
_entity_poly.type
_entity_poly.pdbx_seq_one_letter_code
_entity_poly.pdbx_strand_id
1 'polypeptide(L)'
;MDQNILNGSQILSESGNVVNLPVGQNNLDVNNFDFYQLDKNQDYQKQLISLIDISDYIFVPSRRVFKNQSTIQFPISQQYYQDLFSNKLNFSLIKTFSFDNSFLLNSENAEETWSVFDNPTVRIFKKNNL
;
A
#
# COMPACT_ATOMS: atom_id res chain seq x y z
N MET A 1 -14.93 19.95 0.80
CA MET A 1 -13.88 19.98 -0.25
C MET A 1 -13.70 18.56 -0.71
N ASP A 2 -14.10 18.29 -1.94
CA ASP A 2 -14.12 16.95 -2.53
C ASP A 2 -12.68 16.43 -2.68
N GLN A 3 -12.26 15.54 -1.78
CA GLN A 3 -10.94 14.91 -1.81
C GLN A 3 -10.94 13.76 -2.83
N ASN A 4 -11.16 14.08 -4.09
CA ASN A 4 -11.04 13.12 -5.18
C ASN A 4 -9.58 13.10 -5.66
N ILE A 5 -9.09 11.89 -6.00
CA ILE A 5 -7.80 11.71 -6.64
C ILE A 5 -7.86 12.39 -8.02
N LEU A 6 -6.82 13.16 -8.34
CA LEU A 6 -6.76 13.91 -9.60
C LEU A 6 -6.65 12.94 -10.78
N ASN A 7 -7.28 13.30 -11.89
CA ASN A 7 -7.19 12.53 -13.12
C ASN A 7 -5.75 12.53 -13.65
N GLY A 8 -5.25 11.40 -14.14
CA GLY A 8 -3.87 11.26 -14.61
C GLY A 8 -2.85 10.99 -13.49
N SER A 9 -3.27 10.88 -12.23
CA SER A 9 -2.35 10.60 -11.13
C SER A 9 -1.70 9.22 -11.25
N GLN A 10 -0.41 9.18 -10.90
CA GLN A 10 0.39 7.97 -10.82
C GLN A 10 0.21 7.31 -9.45
N ILE A 11 -0.15 6.04 -9.45
CA ILE A 11 -0.45 5.29 -8.22
C ILE A 11 0.45 4.07 -8.15
N LEU A 12 1.23 3.96 -7.08
CA LEU A 12 1.88 2.71 -6.68
C LEU A 12 0.93 1.94 -5.76
N SER A 13 0.45 0.79 -6.21
CA SER A 13 -0.38 -0.11 -5.41
C SER A 13 0.37 -1.42 -5.17
N GLU A 14 0.21 -1.99 -3.97
CA GLU A 14 0.63 -3.37 -3.73
C GLU A 14 -0.18 -4.34 -4.61
N SER A 15 0.48 -5.40 -5.07
CA SER A 15 -0.12 -6.47 -5.86
C SER A 15 0.46 -7.84 -5.50
N GLY A 16 0.08 -8.88 -6.25
CA GLY A 16 0.43 -10.27 -5.97
C GLY A 16 -0.75 -11.00 -5.31
N ASN A 17 -0.56 -11.62 -4.14
CA ASN A 17 -1.62 -12.23 -3.34
C ASN A 17 -2.51 -11.18 -2.60
N VAL A 18 -2.78 -10.05 -3.26
CA VAL A 18 -3.60 -8.95 -2.78
C VAL A 18 -4.59 -8.60 -3.89
N VAL A 19 -5.82 -8.24 -3.54
CA VAL A 19 -6.81 -7.80 -4.53
C VAL A 19 -6.37 -6.45 -5.10
N ASN A 20 -6.13 -6.40 -6.41
CA ASN A 20 -5.93 -5.13 -7.11
C ASN A 20 -7.20 -4.29 -6.92
N LEU A 21 -7.04 -3.08 -6.36
CA LEU A 21 -8.18 -2.20 -6.13
C LEU A 21 -8.74 -1.74 -7.48
N PRO A 22 -10.05 -1.95 -7.76
CA PRO A 22 -10.66 -1.43 -8.96
C PRO A 22 -10.73 0.09 -8.85
N VAL A 23 -9.76 0.78 -9.43
CA VAL A 23 -9.85 2.21 -9.64
C VAL A 23 -10.79 2.44 -10.82
N GLY A 24 -11.86 3.21 -10.62
CA GLY A 24 -12.88 3.46 -11.65
C GLY A 24 -12.33 4.16 -12.89
N GLN A 25 -13.19 4.44 -13.89
CA GLN A 25 -12.93 5.01 -15.23
C GLN A 25 -12.17 6.36 -15.29
N ASN A 26 -11.67 6.87 -14.18
CA ASN A 26 -10.74 7.98 -14.17
C ASN A 26 -9.42 7.44 -14.75
N ASN A 27 -8.76 8.19 -15.66
CA ASN A 27 -7.47 7.83 -16.25
C ASN A 27 -6.36 7.82 -15.19
N LEU A 28 -6.44 6.90 -14.23
CA LEU A 28 -5.45 6.67 -13.20
C LEU A 28 -4.49 5.61 -13.72
N ASP A 29 -3.20 5.90 -13.59
CA ASP A 29 -2.15 4.96 -13.97
C ASP A 29 -1.70 4.21 -12.72
N VAL A 30 -2.16 2.95 -12.58
CA VAL A 30 -1.91 2.13 -11.40
C VAL A 30 -0.81 1.12 -11.70
N ASN A 31 0.33 1.36 -11.07
CA ASN A 31 1.45 0.44 -11.02
C ASN A 31 1.24 -0.56 -9.88
N ASN A 32 0.72 -1.73 -10.23
CA ASN A 32 0.56 -2.88 -9.33
C ASN A 32 1.92 -3.56 -9.13
N PHE A 33 2.60 -3.26 -8.02
CA PHE A 33 3.96 -3.72 -7.73
C PHE A 33 3.96 -5.02 -6.91
N ASP A 34 4.77 -6.02 -7.30
CA ASP A 34 4.86 -7.30 -6.62
C ASP A 34 5.94 -7.28 -5.53
N PHE A 35 5.53 -7.04 -4.29
CA PHE A 35 6.41 -7.01 -3.13
C PHE A 35 7.03 -8.37 -2.77
N TYR A 36 6.56 -9.49 -3.32
CA TYR A 36 7.17 -10.81 -3.05
C TYR A 36 8.53 -11.00 -3.75
N GLN A 37 8.85 -10.15 -4.73
CA GLN A 37 10.13 -10.15 -5.44
C GLN A 37 11.13 -9.15 -4.84
N LEU A 38 10.67 -8.18 -4.03
CA LEU A 38 11.48 -7.04 -3.59
C LEU A 38 12.77 -7.47 -2.88
N ASP A 39 12.66 -8.38 -1.92
CA ASP A 39 13.80 -8.89 -1.15
C ASP A 39 14.66 -9.90 -1.94
N LYS A 40 14.19 -10.38 -3.09
CA LYS A 40 14.85 -11.44 -3.88
C LYS A 40 15.55 -10.92 -5.14
N ASN A 41 15.13 -9.77 -5.66
CA ASN A 41 15.54 -9.29 -6.97
C ASN A 41 15.92 -7.80 -6.93
N GLN A 42 17.17 -7.49 -7.30
CA GLN A 42 17.69 -6.12 -7.35
C GLN A 42 16.98 -5.23 -8.37
N ASP A 43 16.44 -5.79 -9.45
CA ASP A 43 15.71 -5.01 -10.44
C ASP A 43 14.37 -4.52 -9.89
N TYR A 44 13.70 -5.32 -9.03
CA TYR A 44 12.51 -4.88 -8.31
C TYR A 44 12.82 -3.77 -7.29
N GLN A 45 14.01 -3.80 -6.66
CA GLN A 45 14.44 -2.74 -5.76
C GLN A 45 14.64 -1.42 -6.50
N LYS A 46 15.31 -1.46 -7.66
CA LYS A 46 15.48 -0.28 -8.53
C LYS A 46 14.13 0.23 -9.04
N GLN A 47 13.27 -0.68 -9.48
CA GLN A 47 11.94 -0.35 -9.96
C GLN A 47 11.11 0.31 -8.86
N LEU A 48 11.13 -0.20 -7.63
CA LEU A 48 10.40 0.40 -6.50
C LEU A 48 10.85 1.84 -6.26
N ILE A 49 12.15 2.11 -6.28
CA ILE A 49 12.69 3.48 -6.12
C ILE A 49 12.14 4.40 -7.22
N SER A 50 12.18 3.97 -8.48
CA SER A 50 11.62 4.74 -9.59
C SER A 50 10.11 4.96 -9.46
N LEU A 51 9.36 3.95 -9.02
CA LEU A 51 7.91 4.04 -8.83
C LEU A 51 7.55 5.00 -7.70
N ILE A 52 8.28 4.96 -6.57
CA ILE A 52 8.09 5.92 -5.46
C ILE A 52 8.32 7.36 -5.94
N ASP A 53 9.33 7.57 -6.78
CA ASP A 53 9.65 8.91 -7.30
C ASP A 53 8.54 9.47 -8.20
N ILE A 54 7.98 8.68 -9.10
CA ILE A 54 6.95 9.15 -10.03
C ILE A 54 5.52 9.14 -9.46
N SER A 55 5.27 8.41 -8.38
CA SER A 55 3.92 8.23 -7.85
C SER A 55 3.41 9.43 -7.08
N ASP A 56 2.16 9.81 -7.31
CA ASP A 56 1.44 10.80 -6.51
C ASP A 56 0.79 10.17 -5.27
N TYR A 57 0.42 8.88 -5.37
CA TYR A 57 -0.23 8.15 -4.30
C TYR A 57 0.39 6.76 -4.12
N ILE A 58 0.38 6.28 -2.88
CA ILE A 58 0.70 4.89 -2.53
C ILE A 58 -0.54 4.27 -1.88
N PHE A 59 -0.98 3.14 -2.43
CA PHE A 59 -2.10 2.36 -1.94
C PHE A 59 -1.60 1.09 -1.24
N VAL A 60 -2.01 0.92 0.00
CA VAL A 60 -1.80 -0.31 0.79
C VAL A 60 -3.18 -0.96 0.95
N PRO A 61 -3.53 -1.98 0.14
CA PRO A 61 -4.88 -2.51 0.10
C PRO A 61 -5.27 -3.32 1.34
N SER A 62 -4.30 -3.88 2.06
CA SER A 62 -4.55 -4.68 3.27
C SER A 62 -3.29 -4.86 4.12
N ARG A 63 -3.40 -5.60 5.23
CA ARG A 63 -2.25 -6.03 6.05
C ARG A 63 -1.38 -7.13 5.45
N ARG A 64 -1.75 -7.70 4.29
CA ARG A 64 -1.16 -8.93 3.75
C ARG A 64 0.35 -8.85 3.59
N VAL A 65 0.86 -7.77 3.01
CA VAL A 65 2.29 -7.65 2.72
C VAL A 65 3.03 -7.12 3.94
N PHE A 66 2.71 -5.91 4.40
CA PHE A 66 3.49 -5.26 5.46
C PHE A 66 3.53 -6.05 6.77
N LYS A 67 2.49 -6.82 7.12
CA LYS A 67 2.50 -7.61 8.35
C LYS A 67 3.34 -8.88 8.18
N ASN A 68 3.23 -9.58 7.06
CA ASN A 68 3.95 -10.83 6.83
C ASN A 68 5.43 -10.63 6.46
N GLN A 69 5.75 -9.48 5.87
CA GLN A 69 7.12 -9.08 5.52
C GLN A 69 7.75 -8.16 6.58
N SER A 70 7.21 -8.13 7.81
CA SER A 70 7.76 -7.36 8.93
C SER A 70 8.94 -8.03 9.65
N THR A 71 9.46 -9.14 9.12
CA THR A 71 10.50 -9.96 9.75
C THR A 71 11.87 -9.74 9.12
N ILE A 72 12.94 -10.19 9.80
CA ILE A 72 14.33 -10.10 9.33
C ILE A 72 14.58 -10.85 8.00
N GLN A 73 13.65 -11.72 7.57
CA GLN A 73 13.74 -12.41 6.28
C GLN A 73 13.41 -11.49 5.09
N PHE A 74 12.78 -10.34 5.35
CA PHE A 74 12.36 -9.36 4.34
C PHE A 74 12.88 -7.97 4.70
N PRO A 75 14.20 -7.78 4.84
CA PRO A 75 14.77 -6.55 5.38
C PRO A 75 14.45 -5.30 4.54
N ILE A 76 14.35 -5.44 3.21
CA ILE A 76 14.11 -4.31 2.30
C ILE A 76 12.63 -3.92 2.36
N SER A 77 11.74 -4.91 2.30
CA SER A 77 10.30 -4.66 2.46
C SER A 77 9.98 -4.08 3.84
N GLN A 78 10.57 -4.64 4.90
CA GLN A 78 10.43 -4.14 6.26
C GLN A 78 10.85 -2.66 6.35
N GLN A 79 12.02 -2.31 5.79
CA GLN A 79 12.52 -0.93 5.78
C GLN A 79 11.58 0.01 5.00
N TYR A 80 11.12 -0.41 3.82
CA TYR A 80 10.17 0.35 3.01
C TYR A 80 8.91 0.72 3.80
N TYR A 81 8.28 -0.25 4.48
CA TYR A 81 7.06 0.02 5.26
C TYR A 81 7.33 0.90 6.49
N GLN A 82 8.46 0.71 7.17
CA GLN A 82 8.86 1.59 8.26
C GLN A 82 9.01 3.04 7.77
N ASP A 83 9.63 3.24 6.61
CA ASP A 83 9.84 4.58 6.05
C ASP A 83 8.54 5.19 5.51
N LEU A 84 7.66 4.39 4.90
CA LEU A 84 6.34 4.85 4.46
C LEU A 84 5.48 5.29 5.65
N PHE A 85 5.38 4.47 6.70
CA PHE A 85 4.53 4.74 7.87
C PHE A 85 5.09 5.82 8.80
N SER A 86 6.40 6.08 8.72
CA SER A 86 7.04 7.21 9.41
C SER A 86 7.11 8.48 8.55
N ASN A 87 6.47 8.50 7.38
CA ASN A 87 6.45 9.61 6.42
C ASN A 87 7.82 10.01 5.85
N LYS A 88 8.86 9.18 6.02
CA LYS A 88 10.22 9.45 5.51
C LYS A 88 10.31 9.39 3.98
N LEU A 89 9.39 8.69 3.32
CA LEU A 89 9.31 8.64 1.86
C LEU A 89 8.72 9.90 1.24
N ASN A 90 8.45 10.96 2.02
CA ASN A 90 7.71 12.15 1.59
C ASN A 90 6.25 11.87 1.17
N PHE A 91 5.63 10.90 1.84
CA PHE A 91 4.21 10.60 1.72
C PHE A 91 3.55 10.73 3.08
N SER A 92 2.30 11.20 3.10
CA SER A 92 1.48 11.27 4.31
C SER A 92 0.22 10.43 4.15
N LEU A 93 -0.18 9.71 5.21
CA LEU A 93 -1.45 9.00 5.26
C LEU A 93 -2.60 10.02 5.22
N ILE A 94 -3.39 10.01 4.14
CA ILE A 94 -4.52 10.93 3.97
C ILE A 94 -5.88 10.27 4.24
N LYS A 95 -5.95 8.94 4.10
CA LYS A 95 -7.20 8.21 4.29
C LYS A 95 -6.96 6.76 4.68
N THR A 96 -7.79 6.30 5.60
CA THR A 96 -7.95 4.89 5.94
C THR A 96 -9.41 4.50 5.73
N PHE A 97 -9.63 3.38 5.04
CA PHE A 97 -10.94 2.75 4.92
C PHE A 97 -10.87 1.41 5.63
N SER A 98 -11.74 1.22 6.63
CA SER A 98 -11.85 -0.01 7.40
C SER A 98 -13.31 -0.24 7.72
N PHE A 99 -13.74 -1.49 7.69
CA PHE A 99 -15.09 -1.88 8.10
C PHE A 99 -15.05 -2.37 9.53
N ASP A 100 -15.14 -1.45 10.48
CA ASP A 100 -15.19 -1.79 11.91
C ASP A 100 -16.60 -2.29 12.30
N ASN A 101 -16.99 -3.43 11.71
CA ASN A 101 -18.28 -4.08 11.95
C ASN A 101 -18.22 -5.07 13.11
N SER A 102 -17.08 -5.18 13.81
CA SER A 102 -16.91 -6.15 14.89
C SER A 102 -16.66 -5.45 16.21
N PHE A 103 -17.65 -5.54 17.10
CA PHE A 103 -17.55 -5.08 18.49
C PHE A 103 -16.40 -5.76 19.27
N LEU A 104 -15.82 -6.86 18.76
CA LEU A 104 -14.89 -7.73 19.49
C LEU A 104 -13.59 -8.08 18.76
N LEU A 105 -13.46 -7.81 17.45
CA LEU A 105 -12.29 -8.18 16.66
C LEU A 105 -11.64 -6.95 16.06
N ASN A 106 -10.40 -6.70 16.45
CA ASN A 106 -9.53 -5.75 15.76
C ASN A 106 -9.31 -6.24 14.33
N SER A 107 -9.72 -5.43 13.35
CA SER A 107 -9.69 -5.74 11.91
C SER A 107 -8.34 -6.27 11.44
N GLU A 108 -7.24 -5.81 12.04
CA GLU A 108 -5.88 -6.17 11.64
C GLU A 108 -5.19 -7.16 12.55
N ASN A 109 -5.80 -7.63 13.64
CA ASN A 109 -5.24 -8.66 14.52
C ASN A 109 -6.02 -9.98 14.54
N ALA A 110 -7.16 -10.01 13.86
CA ALA A 110 -7.87 -11.24 13.54
C ALA A 110 -7.09 -12.16 12.58
N GLU A 111 -7.68 -13.33 12.30
CA GLU A 111 -7.21 -14.32 11.33
C GLU A 111 -6.95 -13.66 9.96
N GLU A 112 -5.94 -14.15 9.25
CA GLU A 112 -5.40 -13.48 8.06
C GLU A 112 -6.41 -13.41 6.92
N THR A 113 -7.08 -14.51 6.60
CA THR A 113 -8.04 -14.57 5.49
C THR A 113 -9.14 -13.53 5.70
N TRP A 114 -9.71 -13.50 6.91
CA TRP A 114 -10.72 -12.52 7.27
C TRP A 114 -10.19 -11.08 7.20
N SER A 115 -9.02 -10.80 7.78
CA SER A 115 -8.45 -9.45 7.83
C SER A 115 -7.87 -8.93 6.50
N VAL A 116 -7.59 -9.82 5.54
CA VAL A 116 -7.03 -9.48 4.23
C VAL A 116 -8.11 -9.40 3.15
N PHE A 117 -9.08 -10.31 3.15
CA PHE A 117 -10.05 -10.43 2.06
C PHE A 117 -11.46 -9.96 2.46
N ASP A 118 -11.93 -10.35 3.65
CA ASP A 118 -13.31 -10.06 4.07
C ASP A 118 -13.43 -8.69 4.74
N ASN A 119 -12.38 -8.25 5.45
CA ASN A 119 -12.35 -7.02 6.23
C ASN A 119 -11.02 -6.24 6.08
N PRO A 120 -10.59 -5.91 4.84
CA PRO A 120 -9.35 -5.21 4.62
C PRO A 120 -9.37 -3.80 5.21
N THR A 121 -8.24 -3.39 5.77
CA THR A 121 -7.96 -1.99 6.09
C THR A 121 -7.12 -1.38 4.97
N VAL A 122 -7.77 -0.60 4.10
CA VAL A 122 -7.13 0.09 2.98
C VAL A 122 -6.56 1.41 3.45
N ARG A 123 -5.30 1.70 3.09
CA ARG A 123 -4.65 2.97 3.39
C ARG A 123 -4.23 3.67 2.10
N ILE A 124 -4.50 4.96 2.04
CA ILE A 124 -4.08 5.83 0.96
C ILE A 124 -3.11 6.86 1.50
N PHE A 125 -1.90 6.82 0.95
CA PHE A 125 -0.87 7.82 1.18
C PHE A 125 -0.79 8.75 -0.02
N LYS A 126 -0.53 10.03 0.22
CA LYS A 126 -0.34 11.05 -0.82
C LYS A 126 1.04 11.67 -0.70
N LYS A 127 1.72 11.89 -1.82
CA LYS A 127 3.00 12.59 -1.87
C LYS A 127 2.81 14.02 -1.35
N ASN A 128 3.70 14.47 -0.47
CA ASN A 128 3.65 15.85 -0.01
C ASN A 128 4.24 16.73 -1.13
N ASN A 129 3.43 17.66 -1.63
CA ASN A 129 3.93 18.71 -2.50
C ASN A 129 4.73 19.70 -1.63
N LEU A 130 5.97 19.97 -2.00
CA LEU A 130 6.74 21.10 -1.46
C LEU A 130 6.11 22.42 -1.89
#